data_AF-A0A558G9I9-F1
#
_entry.id   AF-A0A558G9I9-F1
#
_cell.length_a   1.000
_cell.length_b   1.000
_cell.length_c   1.000
_cell.angle_alpha   90.00
_cell.angle_beta   90.00
_cell.angle_gamma   90.00
#
_symmetry.space_group_name_H-M   'P 1'
#
loop_
_entity.id
_entity.type
_entity.pdbx_description
1 polymer ?
#
loop_
_entity_poly.entity_id
_entity_poly.type
_entity_poly.pdbx_seq_one_letter_code
_entity_poly.pdbx_strand_id
1 'polypeptide(L)'
;MNETEYSSIAVSPHLLSGDFGIADEFDQYVWVDRPNSSLPYPNEEVTSQMHEISQKGGWETPFEKYADFLRLTVKNKSYKGLVNGAHHLYRKYNENQGNWLDDGAEEVLSKSLSLIEKSDPPVFLFANFIEPHSPYRPPKEYIYEFVDDDIPIEELNDIIAKSSLKLTAGEDELDPVEKETLIDLYDAEIKYLDSLIGNFVKDVRENDPHTKIIITSDHGDLFGEWGVWGHQAKIHPNLARVPLILSDPSKHPDRISEPVSLRDLYEYIVNSVNGNEVEISTNDVVISEYYGWDTQLAIQPWEEYDQISIDEFGQYQVALFDGQSELLVDSFGTTRQFNLMKEGLPEEPVSEELVSILEQKIGDPRQKHEKYRGEQSNGGQPSDEMKEHLEHLGYM
;
A
#
# COMPACT_ATOMS: atom_id res chain seq x y z
N MET A 1 12.18 12.54 23.70
CA MET A 1 10.87 13.21 23.55
C MET A 1 10.56 13.93 24.87
N ASN A 2 10.05 15.17 24.79
CA ASN A 2 9.86 16.11 25.92
C ASN A 2 8.64 15.76 26.82
N GLU A 3 8.60 16.43 27.98
CA GLU A 3 7.79 16.31 29.22
C GLU A 3 6.23 16.32 29.12
N THR A 4 5.65 15.98 27.98
CA THR A 4 4.20 15.82 27.81
C THR A 4 3.92 14.36 27.48
N GLU A 5 3.36 13.61 28.43
CA GLU A 5 2.86 12.24 28.20
C GLU A 5 1.66 12.33 27.24
N TYR A 6 1.87 11.99 25.97
CA TYR A 6 0.80 11.67 25.02
C TYR A 6 0.64 10.15 25.01
N SER A 7 -0.58 9.65 24.88
CA SER A 7 -0.79 8.24 24.56
C SER A 7 -0.71 8.04 23.04
N SER A 8 0.18 7.17 22.58
CA SER A 8 0.28 6.78 21.17
C SER A 8 -0.47 5.47 20.91
N ILE A 9 -1.33 5.49 19.89
CA ILE A 9 -2.19 4.36 19.53
C ILE A 9 -2.04 4.09 18.04
N ALA A 10 -1.81 2.84 17.67
CA ALA A 10 -1.86 2.39 16.29
C ALA A 10 -2.97 1.34 16.12
N VAL A 11 -3.82 1.54 15.11
CA VAL A 11 -4.86 0.59 14.69
C VAL A 11 -4.63 0.28 13.22
N SER A 12 -4.34 -0.97 12.91
CA SER A 12 -3.98 -1.37 11.55
C SER A 12 -4.41 -2.80 11.23
N PRO A 13 -4.95 -3.05 10.03
CA PRO A 13 -5.14 -4.38 9.49
C PRO A 13 -3.89 -4.94 8.79
N HIS A 14 -2.89 -4.08 8.61
CA HIS A 14 -1.70 -4.37 7.81
C HIS A 14 -0.52 -3.50 8.25
N LEU A 15 0.11 -3.87 9.36
CA LEU A 15 1.40 -3.32 9.78
C LEU A 15 2.34 -4.48 10.06
N LEU A 16 3.54 -4.46 9.48
CA LEU A 16 4.57 -5.44 9.82
C LEU A 16 4.93 -5.30 11.30
N SER A 17 4.87 -6.40 12.06
CA SER A 17 5.44 -6.53 13.40
C SER A 17 6.68 -7.43 13.33
N GLY A 18 7.75 -7.09 14.07
CA GLY A 18 9.06 -7.77 14.01
C GLY A 18 10.23 -6.80 14.23
N ASP A 19 11.48 -7.24 14.01
CA ASP A 19 12.72 -6.47 14.27
C ASP A 19 12.80 -5.08 13.60
N PHE A 20 11.89 -4.79 12.66
CA PHE A 20 11.76 -3.50 11.94
C PHE A 20 10.30 -2.99 11.88
N GLY A 21 9.39 -3.56 12.66
CA GLY A 21 7.98 -3.19 12.65
C GLY A 21 7.71 -1.99 13.54
N ILE A 22 7.06 -0.95 13.00
CA ILE A 22 6.73 0.26 13.78
C ILE A 22 5.65 0.03 14.85
N ALA A 23 5.01 -1.15 14.86
CA ALA A 23 3.94 -1.48 15.81
C ALA A 23 4.39 -1.42 17.27
N ASP A 24 5.65 -1.78 17.54
CA ASP A 24 6.22 -1.82 18.90
C ASP A 24 6.57 -0.42 19.46
N GLU A 25 6.55 0.62 18.61
CA GLU A 25 6.82 2.01 18.99
C GLU A 25 5.59 2.75 19.55
N PHE A 26 4.41 2.13 19.49
CA PHE A 26 3.17 2.68 20.03
C PHE A 26 2.89 2.13 21.43
N ASP A 27 2.34 2.96 22.33
CA ASP A 27 1.93 2.52 23.67
C ASP A 27 0.84 1.44 23.59
N GLN A 28 -0.01 1.53 22.55
CA GLN A 28 -1.03 0.55 22.23
C GLN A 28 -1.05 0.27 20.73
N TYR A 29 -0.94 -1.01 20.36
CA TYR A 29 -1.15 -1.49 19.01
C TYR A 29 -2.34 -2.45 18.95
N VAL A 30 -3.23 -2.24 17.99
CA VAL A 30 -4.40 -3.09 17.77
C VAL A 30 -4.44 -3.58 16.32
N TRP A 31 -4.27 -4.89 16.17
CA TRP A 31 -4.48 -5.59 14.92
C TRP A 31 -5.97 -5.68 14.58
N VAL A 32 -6.31 -5.38 13.33
CA VAL A 32 -7.65 -5.56 12.77
C VAL A 32 -7.62 -6.74 11.80
N ASP A 33 -8.45 -7.74 12.05
CA ASP A 33 -8.60 -8.84 11.10
C ASP A 33 -9.40 -8.36 9.89
N ARG A 34 -8.94 -8.69 8.69
CA ARG A 34 -9.61 -8.28 7.45
C ARG A 34 -10.71 -9.30 7.12
N PRO A 35 -12.00 -8.93 7.16
CA PRO A 35 -13.10 -9.88 6.94
C PRO A 35 -13.00 -10.64 5.61
N ASN A 36 -12.51 -9.99 4.55
CA ASN A 36 -12.30 -10.61 3.24
C ASN A 36 -11.21 -11.69 3.21
N SER A 37 -10.20 -11.63 4.06
CA SER A 37 -9.04 -12.53 3.99
C SER A 37 -8.92 -13.48 5.18
N SER A 38 -9.45 -13.10 6.35
CA SER A 38 -9.33 -13.87 7.58
C SER A 38 -10.31 -15.04 7.65
N LEU A 39 -9.82 -16.19 8.13
CA LEU A 39 -10.65 -17.32 8.53
C LEU A 39 -10.98 -17.20 10.03
N PRO A 40 -12.12 -17.73 10.51
CA PRO A 40 -12.45 -17.73 11.95
C PRO A 40 -11.40 -18.40 12.84
N TYR A 41 -10.69 -19.40 12.30
CA TYR A 41 -9.59 -20.10 12.98
C TYR A 41 -8.37 -20.21 12.05
N PRO A 42 -7.57 -19.16 11.85
CA PRO A 42 -6.52 -19.15 10.83
C PRO A 42 -5.34 -20.09 11.19
N ASN A 43 -5.05 -20.24 12.49
CA ASN A 43 -3.93 -21.03 13.01
C ASN A 43 -4.31 -22.48 13.37
N GLU A 44 -5.29 -23.08 12.68
CA GLU A 44 -5.67 -24.47 12.92
C GLU A 44 -5.04 -25.44 11.93
N GLU A 45 -4.86 -26.68 12.38
CA GLU A 45 -4.07 -27.72 11.71
C GLU A 45 -4.49 -27.99 10.26
N VAL A 46 -5.79 -27.99 9.96
CA VAL A 46 -6.26 -28.26 8.59
C VAL A 46 -5.87 -27.12 7.66
N THR A 47 -5.98 -25.87 8.09
CA THR A 47 -5.62 -24.67 7.35
C THR A 47 -4.13 -24.64 7.07
N SER A 48 -3.28 -24.96 8.05
CA SER A 48 -1.83 -25.09 7.85
C SER A 48 -1.48 -26.19 6.83
N GLN A 49 -2.10 -27.36 6.95
CA GLN A 49 -1.87 -28.47 6.00
C GLN A 49 -2.36 -28.15 4.59
N MET A 50 -3.49 -27.44 4.45
CA MET A 50 -3.99 -26.95 3.17
C MET A 50 -3.01 -25.93 2.56
N HIS A 51 -2.46 -25.03 3.36
CA HIS A 51 -1.47 -24.07 2.91
C HIS A 51 -0.18 -24.75 2.42
N GLU A 52 0.32 -25.76 3.14
CA GLU A 52 1.48 -26.56 2.71
C GLU A 52 1.27 -27.28 1.38
N ILE A 53 0.06 -27.79 1.11
CA ILE A 53 -0.27 -28.41 -0.18
C ILE A 53 -0.26 -27.33 -1.27
N SER A 54 -0.86 -26.17 -1.00
CA SER A 54 -0.85 -25.02 -1.93
C SER A 54 0.57 -24.62 -2.32
N GLN A 55 1.51 -24.57 -1.37
CA GLN A 55 2.91 -24.25 -1.63
C GLN A 55 3.68 -25.32 -2.45
N LYS A 56 3.17 -26.56 -2.50
CA LYS A 56 3.80 -27.69 -3.23
C LYS A 56 3.21 -27.92 -4.61
N GLY A 57 2.62 -26.89 -5.21
CA GLY A 57 1.95 -26.95 -6.52
C GLY A 57 0.43 -27.03 -6.46
N GLY A 58 -0.16 -27.06 -5.27
CA GLY A 58 -1.60 -26.94 -5.08
C GLY A 58 -2.41 -28.07 -5.70
N TRP A 59 -3.48 -27.71 -6.41
CA TRP A 59 -4.45 -28.64 -6.99
C TRP A 59 -4.73 -28.24 -8.43
N GLU A 60 -4.93 -29.22 -9.31
CA GLU A 60 -5.29 -28.96 -10.71
C GLU A 60 -6.76 -28.56 -10.83
N THR A 61 -7.60 -29.03 -9.90
CA THR A 61 -9.03 -28.72 -9.91
C THR A 61 -9.56 -28.29 -8.55
N PRO A 62 -10.62 -27.45 -8.51
CA PRO A 62 -11.32 -27.13 -7.26
C PRO A 62 -11.86 -28.37 -6.51
N PHE A 63 -12.18 -29.44 -7.24
CA PHE A 63 -12.67 -30.68 -6.67
C PHE A 63 -11.60 -31.39 -5.83
N GLU A 64 -10.37 -31.46 -6.31
CA GLU A 64 -9.26 -32.07 -5.57
C GLU A 64 -8.97 -31.29 -4.29
N LYS A 65 -8.95 -29.95 -4.38
CA LYS A 65 -8.82 -29.06 -3.21
C LYS A 65 -9.88 -29.35 -2.17
N TYR A 66 -11.14 -29.47 -2.60
CA TYR A 66 -12.25 -29.76 -1.71
C TYR A 66 -12.17 -31.17 -1.11
N ALA A 67 -11.76 -32.17 -1.90
CA ALA A 67 -11.59 -33.54 -1.45
C ALA A 67 -10.49 -33.65 -0.38
N ASP A 68 -9.35 -32.97 -0.56
CA ASP A 68 -8.29 -32.91 0.43
C ASP A 68 -8.72 -32.16 1.68
N PHE A 69 -9.39 -31.02 1.55
CA PHE A 69 -9.94 -30.29 2.69
C PHE A 69 -10.83 -31.19 3.55
N LEU A 70 -11.77 -31.93 2.93
CA LEU A 70 -12.64 -32.87 3.65
C LEU A 70 -11.83 -34.01 4.29
N ARG A 71 -10.86 -34.57 3.55
CA ARG A 71 -10.00 -35.65 4.05
C ARG A 71 -9.21 -35.21 5.29
N LEU A 72 -8.59 -34.03 5.23
CA LEU A 72 -7.82 -33.46 6.34
C LEU A 72 -8.72 -33.09 7.52
N THR A 73 -9.89 -32.52 7.26
CA THR A 73 -10.86 -32.19 8.30
C THR A 73 -11.31 -33.43 9.07
N VAL A 74 -11.63 -34.53 8.37
CA VAL A 74 -11.99 -35.81 8.98
C VAL A 74 -10.80 -36.44 9.70
N LYS A 75 -9.62 -36.46 9.08
CA LYS A 75 -8.39 -37.02 9.66
C LYS A 75 -8.01 -36.34 10.97
N ASN A 76 -8.07 -35.01 11.02
CA ASN A 76 -7.72 -34.21 12.19
C ASN A 76 -8.89 -34.07 13.18
N LYS A 77 -10.10 -34.56 12.84
CA LYS A 77 -11.33 -34.38 13.62
C LYS A 77 -11.57 -32.90 13.97
N SER A 78 -11.28 -32.00 13.04
CA SER A 78 -11.27 -30.55 13.27
C SER A 78 -12.65 -29.96 13.04
N TYR A 79 -13.40 -29.68 14.13
CA TYR A 79 -14.62 -28.88 14.00
C TYR A 79 -14.31 -27.46 13.52
N LYS A 80 -13.15 -26.92 13.89
CA LYS A 80 -12.66 -25.61 13.45
C LYS A 80 -12.44 -25.57 11.94
N GLY A 81 -11.87 -26.64 11.38
CA GLY A 81 -11.73 -26.82 9.94
C GLY A 81 -13.09 -26.79 9.23
N LEU A 82 -14.12 -27.46 9.78
CA LEU A 82 -15.49 -27.37 9.25
C LEU A 82 -16.04 -25.94 9.29
N VAL A 83 -15.82 -25.20 10.38
CA VAL A 83 -16.24 -23.80 10.49
C VAL A 83 -15.51 -22.93 9.46
N ASN A 84 -14.19 -23.10 9.28
CA ASN A 84 -13.43 -22.42 8.25
C ASN A 84 -13.94 -22.74 6.84
N GLY A 85 -14.24 -24.01 6.55
CA GLY A 85 -14.81 -24.41 5.26
C GLY A 85 -16.20 -23.82 4.99
N ALA A 86 -17.07 -23.82 5.99
CA ALA A 86 -18.39 -23.19 5.90
C ALA A 86 -18.26 -21.67 5.69
N HIS A 87 -17.36 -21.02 6.43
CA HIS A 87 -17.07 -19.60 6.28
C HIS A 87 -16.50 -19.28 4.89
N HIS A 88 -15.58 -20.09 4.36
CA HIS A 88 -15.04 -19.94 3.01
C HIS A 88 -16.13 -20.03 1.94
N LEU A 89 -17.03 -21.01 2.04
CA LEU A 89 -18.16 -21.16 1.11
C LEU A 89 -19.15 -19.98 1.22
N TYR A 90 -19.44 -19.53 2.44
CA TYR A 90 -20.26 -18.35 2.67
C TYR A 90 -19.65 -17.10 2.03
N ARG A 91 -18.35 -16.89 2.20
CA ARG A 91 -17.62 -15.77 1.58
C ARG A 91 -17.67 -15.85 0.06
N LYS A 92 -17.37 -17.02 -0.52
CA LYS A 92 -17.47 -17.24 -1.97
C LYS A 92 -18.87 -17.00 -2.53
N TYR A 93 -19.90 -17.42 -1.80
CA TYR A 93 -21.28 -17.12 -2.18
C TYR A 93 -21.55 -15.61 -2.19
N ASN A 94 -21.12 -14.88 -1.16
CA ASN A 94 -21.28 -13.43 -1.10
C ASN A 94 -20.49 -12.70 -2.19
N GLU A 95 -19.23 -13.08 -2.42
CA GLU A 95 -18.38 -12.57 -3.51
C GLU A 95 -19.09 -12.71 -4.87
N ASN A 96 -19.66 -13.89 -5.15
CA ASN A 96 -20.42 -14.16 -6.38
C ASN A 96 -21.75 -13.39 -6.49
N GLN A 97 -22.18 -12.69 -5.45
CA GLN A 97 -23.38 -11.83 -5.45
C GLN A 97 -23.03 -10.33 -5.40
N GLY A 98 -21.73 -10.01 -5.43
CA GLY A 98 -21.21 -8.65 -5.32
C GLY A 98 -21.36 -8.07 -3.91
N ASN A 99 -21.60 -8.93 -2.90
CA ASN A 99 -21.66 -8.53 -1.50
C ASN A 99 -20.27 -8.68 -0.90
N TRP A 100 -19.30 -7.95 -1.46
CA TRP A 100 -17.94 -7.93 -0.93
C TRP A 100 -17.92 -7.25 0.45
N LEU A 101 -17.08 -7.75 1.35
CA LEU A 101 -16.91 -7.15 2.67
C LEU A 101 -15.86 -6.05 2.58
N ASP A 102 -15.79 -5.18 3.58
CA ASP A 102 -14.65 -4.29 3.72
C ASP A 102 -13.36 -5.07 4.06
N ASP A 103 -12.21 -4.42 3.85
CA ASP A 103 -10.87 -4.92 4.18
C ASP A 103 -10.38 -4.45 5.55
N GLY A 104 -11.29 -3.99 6.40
CA GLY A 104 -11.07 -3.64 7.79
C GLY A 104 -11.31 -2.17 8.11
N ALA A 105 -11.59 -1.29 7.15
CA ALA A 105 -11.71 0.15 7.40
C ALA A 105 -12.74 0.51 8.48
N GLU A 106 -13.94 -0.10 8.46
CA GLU A 106 -14.96 0.14 9.49
C GLU A 106 -14.46 -0.28 10.88
N GLU A 107 -13.80 -1.44 10.97
CA GLU A 107 -13.29 -1.96 12.23
C GLU A 107 -12.11 -1.12 12.76
N VAL A 108 -11.23 -0.63 11.87
CA VAL A 108 -10.15 0.30 12.22
C VAL A 108 -10.71 1.56 12.86
N LEU A 109 -11.72 2.19 12.25
CA LEU A 109 -12.30 3.45 12.74
C LEU A 109 -13.10 3.22 14.03
N SER A 110 -13.90 2.15 14.08
CA SER A 110 -14.69 1.80 15.27
C SER A 110 -13.80 1.53 16.49
N LYS A 111 -12.71 0.77 16.32
CA LYS A 111 -11.73 0.55 17.39
C LYS A 111 -10.99 1.83 17.75
N SER A 112 -10.61 2.63 16.76
CA SER A 112 -9.97 3.93 16.98
C SER A 112 -10.81 4.83 17.86
N LEU A 113 -12.11 5.01 17.57
CA LEU A 113 -13.03 5.79 18.40
C LEU A 113 -13.09 5.23 19.83
N SER A 114 -13.28 3.92 19.97
CA SER A 114 -13.38 3.30 21.30
C SER A 114 -12.10 3.44 22.12
N LEU A 115 -10.94 3.46 21.48
CA LEU A 115 -9.64 3.64 22.14
C LEU A 115 -9.43 5.10 22.54
N ILE A 116 -9.75 6.05 21.66
CA ILE A 116 -9.70 7.49 21.97
C ILE A 116 -10.56 7.79 23.20
N GLU A 117 -11.81 7.28 23.26
CA GLU A 117 -12.72 7.50 24.40
C GLU A 117 -12.21 6.93 25.74
N LYS A 118 -11.32 5.93 25.70
CA LYS A 118 -10.77 5.26 26.89
C LYS A 118 -9.42 5.81 27.32
N SER A 119 -8.80 6.67 26.50
CA SER A 119 -7.49 7.23 26.76
C SER A 119 -7.60 8.63 27.36
N ASP A 120 -6.65 8.99 28.21
CA ASP A 120 -6.53 10.35 28.71
C ASP A 120 -5.88 11.21 27.61
N PRO A 121 -6.50 12.33 27.19
CA PRO A 121 -5.86 13.23 26.23
C PRO A 121 -4.63 13.89 26.86
N PRO A 122 -3.60 14.18 26.06
CA PRO A 122 -3.63 14.16 24.60
C PRO A 122 -3.26 12.80 23.95
N VAL A 123 -3.88 12.49 22.80
CA VAL A 123 -3.74 11.21 22.08
C VAL A 123 -3.15 11.44 20.68
N PHE A 124 -2.19 10.62 20.29
CA PHE A 124 -1.74 10.46 18.91
C PHE A 124 -2.29 9.14 18.37
N LEU A 125 -3.12 9.20 17.33
CA LEU A 125 -3.68 8.02 16.67
C LEU A 125 -3.06 7.86 15.28
N PHE A 126 -2.52 6.68 15.01
CA PHE A 126 -2.18 6.20 13.69
C PHE A 126 -3.20 5.15 13.26
N ALA A 127 -4.09 5.51 12.33
CA ALA A 127 -5.07 4.60 11.74
C ALA A 127 -4.64 4.28 10.31
N ASN A 128 -4.41 3.00 10.03
CA ASN A 128 -3.97 2.52 8.72
C ASN A 128 -5.08 1.70 8.05
N PHE A 129 -5.23 1.85 6.74
CA PHE A 129 -6.30 1.22 5.95
C PHE A 129 -5.70 0.31 4.88
N ILE A 130 -6.46 -0.67 4.41
CA ILE A 130 -6.09 -1.45 3.21
C ILE A 130 -6.77 -0.84 1.99
N GLU A 131 -8.04 -0.47 2.09
CA GLU A 131 -8.75 0.21 1.02
C GLU A 131 -7.98 1.51 0.63
N PRO A 132 -7.86 1.86 -0.66
CA PRO A 132 -8.40 1.18 -1.86
C PRO A 132 -7.40 0.20 -2.54
N HIS A 133 -6.58 -0.53 -1.77
CA HIS A 133 -5.59 -1.45 -2.35
C HIS A 133 -6.25 -2.65 -3.03
N SER A 134 -5.69 -3.07 -4.17
CA SER A 134 -6.16 -4.27 -4.89
C SER A 134 -6.27 -5.54 -4.00
N PRO A 135 -7.24 -6.44 -4.26
CA PRO A 135 -8.26 -6.39 -5.31
C PRO A 135 -9.42 -5.44 -4.98
N TYR A 136 -9.78 -4.56 -5.91
CA TYR A 136 -10.81 -3.52 -5.70
C TYR A 136 -12.22 -4.14 -5.62
N ARG A 137 -12.77 -4.19 -4.41
CA ARG A 137 -14.03 -4.84 -4.06
C ARG A 137 -14.88 -3.93 -3.15
N PRO A 138 -15.33 -2.78 -3.66
CA PRO A 138 -16.12 -1.83 -2.88
C PRO A 138 -17.46 -2.43 -2.43
N PRO A 139 -18.04 -1.99 -1.29
CA PRO A 139 -19.36 -2.45 -0.90
C PRO A 139 -20.41 -2.17 -1.99
N LYS A 140 -21.39 -3.06 -2.10
CA LYS A 140 -22.31 -3.13 -3.24
C LYS A 140 -23.03 -1.82 -3.58
N GLU A 141 -23.38 -1.06 -2.55
CA GLU A 141 -24.02 0.24 -2.66
C GLU A 141 -23.17 1.31 -3.37
N TYR A 142 -21.84 1.18 -3.36
CA TYR A 142 -20.92 2.12 -4.02
C TYR A 142 -20.59 1.73 -5.46
N ILE A 143 -20.69 0.44 -5.82
CA ILE A 143 -20.32 -0.05 -7.17
C ILE A 143 -21.00 0.77 -8.27
N TYR A 144 -22.33 0.84 -8.23
CA TYR A 144 -23.13 1.42 -9.31
C TYR A 144 -23.24 2.95 -9.26
N GLU A 145 -22.48 3.61 -8.38
CA GLU A 145 -22.24 5.06 -8.50
C GLU A 145 -21.22 5.38 -9.60
N PHE A 146 -20.33 4.42 -9.91
CA PHE A 146 -19.23 4.57 -10.86
C PHE A 146 -19.33 3.57 -12.01
N VAL A 147 -19.54 2.30 -11.71
CA VAL A 147 -19.61 1.20 -12.68
C VAL A 147 -20.98 1.16 -13.36
N ASP A 148 -20.99 0.92 -14.67
CA ASP A 148 -22.21 0.71 -15.47
C ASP A 148 -23.06 -0.46 -14.92
N ASP A 149 -24.36 -0.23 -14.71
CA ASP A 149 -25.29 -1.20 -14.14
C ASP A 149 -25.62 -2.37 -15.08
N ASP A 150 -25.23 -2.26 -16.35
CA ASP A 150 -25.33 -3.35 -17.32
C ASP A 150 -24.22 -4.41 -17.16
N ILE A 151 -23.12 -4.12 -16.44
CA ILE A 151 -22.01 -5.07 -16.24
C ILE A 151 -22.37 -6.08 -15.13
N PRO A 152 -22.48 -7.39 -15.42
CA PRO A 152 -22.82 -8.38 -14.41
C PRO A 152 -21.72 -8.56 -13.37
N ILE A 153 -22.10 -8.86 -12.12
CA ILE A 153 -21.16 -9.19 -11.02
C ILE A 153 -20.16 -10.30 -11.37
N GLU A 154 -20.55 -11.27 -12.20
CA GLU A 154 -19.65 -12.33 -12.66
C GLU A 154 -18.49 -11.76 -13.48
N GLU A 155 -18.79 -10.83 -14.39
CA GLU A 155 -17.81 -10.12 -15.21
C GLU A 155 -16.91 -9.22 -14.34
N LEU A 156 -17.47 -8.51 -13.35
CA LEU A 156 -16.66 -7.75 -12.38
C LEU A 156 -15.69 -8.66 -11.62
N ASN A 157 -16.14 -9.82 -11.16
CA ASN A 157 -15.27 -10.77 -10.46
C ASN A 157 -14.15 -11.30 -11.38
N ASP A 158 -14.43 -11.53 -12.66
CA ASP A 158 -13.43 -11.95 -13.64
C ASP A 158 -12.38 -10.85 -13.89
N ILE A 159 -12.81 -9.59 -14.02
CA ILE A 159 -11.93 -8.42 -14.16
C ILE A 159 -11.04 -8.26 -12.92
N ILE A 160 -11.62 -8.27 -11.71
CA ILE A 160 -10.91 -8.14 -10.42
C ILE A 160 -9.92 -9.30 -10.18
N ALA A 161 -10.21 -10.48 -10.73
CA ALA A 161 -9.35 -11.66 -10.55
C ALA A 161 -8.07 -11.63 -11.39
N LYS A 162 -7.97 -10.74 -12.39
CA LYS A 162 -6.76 -10.58 -13.20
C LYS A 162 -5.62 -10.06 -12.35
N SER A 163 -4.44 -10.66 -12.51
CA SER A 163 -3.26 -10.33 -11.71
C SER A 163 -2.57 -9.10 -12.29
N SER A 164 -2.36 -8.04 -11.48
CA SER A 164 -1.59 -6.86 -11.90
C SER A 164 -0.20 -7.23 -12.41
N LEU A 165 0.40 -8.28 -11.84
CA LEU A 165 1.69 -8.79 -12.27
C LEU A 165 1.64 -9.42 -13.67
N LYS A 166 0.62 -10.24 -13.94
CA LYS A 166 0.43 -10.86 -15.26
C LYS A 166 0.04 -9.85 -16.34
N LEU A 167 -0.76 -8.86 -15.96
CA LEU A 167 -1.07 -7.70 -16.82
C LEU A 167 0.21 -6.92 -17.16
N THR A 168 1.10 -6.71 -16.18
CA THR A 168 2.39 -6.03 -16.38
C THR A 168 3.34 -6.87 -17.25
N ALA A 169 3.32 -8.19 -17.12
CA ALA A 169 4.12 -9.09 -17.94
C ALA A 169 3.53 -9.34 -19.35
N GLY A 170 2.32 -8.83 -19.63
CA GLY A 170 1.61 -9.08 -20.90
C GLY A 170 1.12 -10.51 -21.08
N GLU A 171 1.00 -11.28 -19.98
CA GLU A 171 0.38 -12.62 -19.99
C GLU A 171 -1.14 -12.54 -19.92
N ASP A 172 -1.66 -11.51 -19.26
CA ASP A 172 -3.06 -11.15 -19.23
C ASP A 172 -3.25 -9.80 -19.95
N GLU A 173 -4.46 -9.56 -20.46
CA GLU A 173 -4.86 -8.29 -21.07
C GLU A 173 -6.21 -7.84 -20.51
N LEU A 174 -6.36 -6.51 -20.41
CA LEU A 174 -7.63 -5.84 -20.17
C LEU A 174 -7.99 -5.07 -21.43
N ASP A 175 -9.20 -5.29 -21.95
CA ASP A 175 -9.73 -4.40 -22.98
C ASP A 175 -10.07 -3.01 -22.38
N PRO A 176 -10.32 -1.98 -23.23
CA PRO A 176 -10.59 -0.63 -22.72
C PRO A 176 -11.78 -0.53 -21.77
N VAL A 177 -12.82 -1.35 -21.94
CA VAL A 177 -14.01 -1.36 -21.06
C VAL A 177 -13.66 -2.01 -19.73
N GLU A 178 -12.96 -3.14 -19.76
CA GLU A 178 -12.52 -3.81 -18.54
C GLU A 178 -11.55 -2.96 -17.73
N LYS A 179 -10.63 -2.24 -18.40
CA LYS A 179 -9.72 -1.28 -17.76
C LYS A 179 -10.48 -0.15 -17.08
N GLU A 180 -11.43 0.47 -17.78
CA GLU A 180 -12.23 1.56 -17.20
C GLU A 180 -13.06 1.05 -16.02
N THR A 181 -13.65 -0.14 -16.14
CA THR A 181 -14.40 -0.80 -15.06
C THR A 181 -13.53 -1.02 -13.82
N LEU A 182 -12.25 -1.39 -13.99
CA LEU A 182 -11.32 -1.55 -12.88
C LEU A 182 -11.00 -0.20 -12.19
N ILE A 183 -10.88 0.87 -12.96
CA ILE A 183 -10.69 2.24 -12.44
C ILE A 183 -11.95 2.70 -11.70
N ASP A 184 -13.15 2.44 -12.24
CA ASP A 184 -14.42 2.78 -11.60
C ASP A 184 -14.60 2.05 -10.26
N LEU A 185 -14.17 0.78 -10.17
CA LEU A 185 -14.16 0.02 -8.92
C LEU A 185 -13.18 0.61 -7.89
N TYR A 186 -12.02 1.08 -8.33
CA TYR A 186 -11.06 1.79 -7.48
C TYR A 186 -11.62 3.12 -6.96
N ASP A 187 -12.26 3.91 -7.82
CA ASP A 187 -12.93 5.15 -7.44
C ASP A 187 -14.09 4.90 -6.45
N ALA A 188 -14.82 3.80 -6.63
CA ALA A 188 -15.86 3.37 -5.68
C ALA A 188 -15.27 2.98 -4.31
N GLU A 189 -14.09 2.35 -4.25
CA GLU A 189 -13.41 2.09 -2.96
C GLU A 189 -12.93 3.37 -2.29
N ILE A 190 -12.36 4.31 -3.06
CA ILE A 190 -12.00 5.63 -2.54
C ILE A 190 -13.24 6.31 -1.96
N LYS A 191 -14.37 6.29 -2.67
CA LYS A 191 -15.62 6.91 -2.23
C LYS A 191 -16.13 6.28 -0.93
N TYR A 192 -16.07 4.96 -0.84
CA TYR A 192 -16.43 4.24 0.37
C TYR A 192 -15.55 4.65 1.55
N LEU A 193 -14.23 4.60 1.39
CA LEU A 193 -13.29 4.96 2.45
C LEU A 193 -13.42 6.44 2.87
N ASP A 194 -13.58 7.36 1.91
CA ASP A 194 -13.82 8.78 2.16
C ASP A 194 -15.08 9.00 3.02
N SER A 195 -16.16 8.25 2.75
CA SER A 195 -17.39 8.33 3.54
C SER A 195 -17.17 7.92 5.00
N LEU A 196 -16.38 6.87 5.24
CA LEU A 196 -16.05 6.36 6.56
C LEU A 196 -15.15 7.34 7.32
N ILE A 197 -14.08 7.80 6.68
CA ILE A 197 -13.15 8.79 7.24
C ILE A 197 -13.90 10.09 7.55
N GLY A 198 -14.78 10.55 6.65
CA GLY A 198 -15.58 11.76 6.86
C GLY A 198 -16.47 11.68 8.09
N ASN A 199 -17.14 10.54 8.32
CA ASN A 199 -17.92 10.31 9.53
C ASN A 199 -17.04 10.26 10.78
N PHE A 200 -15.91 9.55 10.73
CA PHE A 200 -14.96 9.49 11.84
C PHE A 200 -14.41 10.86 12.23
N VAL A 201 -13.94 11.65 11.25
CA VAL A 201 -13.42 13.01 11.47
C VAL A 201 -14.48 13.91 12.10
N LYS A 202 -15.73 13.78 11.66
CA LYS A 202 -16.85 14.49 12.27
C LYS A 202 -17.04 14.10 13.73
N ASP A 203 -17.12 12.80 14.03
CA ASP A 203 -17.35 12.29 15.39
C ASP A 203 -16.21 12.69 16.35
N VAL A 204 -14.95 12.61 15.90
CA VAL A 204 -13.80 13.03 16.70
C VAL A 204 -13.83 14.54 16.97
N ARG A 205 -14.17 15.36 15.96
CA ARG A 205 -14.23 16.83 16.12
C ARG A 205 -15.45 17.32 16.89
N GLU A 206 -16.54 16.56 16.92
CA GLU A 206 -17.66 16.85 17.82
C GLU A 206 -17.26 16.71 19.30
N ASN A 207 -16.33 15.80 19.61
CA ASN A 207 -15.78 15.62 20.96
C ASN A 207 -14.63 16.57 21.27
N ASP A 208 -13.70 16.78 20.32
CA ASP A 208 -12.61 17.74 20.43
C ASP A 208 -12.43 18.57 19.13
N PRO A 209 -12.98 19.80 19.08
CA PRO A 209 -12.88 20.67 17.92
C PRO A 209 -11.45 21.08 17.53
N HIS A 210 -10.47 20.87 18.42
CA HIS A 210 -9.07 21.21 18.17
C HIS A 210 -8.26 20.04 17.59
N THR A 211 -8.88 18.87 17.38
CA THR A 211 -8.18 17.72 16.81
C THR A 211 -7.66 18.03 15.41
N LYS A 212 -6.35 17.81 15.25
CA LYS A 212 -5.63 17.90 13.98
C LYS A 212 -5.71 16.56 13.25
N ILE A 213 -5.97 16.60 11.95
CA ILE A 213 -6.11 15.41 11.11
C ILE A 213 -5.06 15.46 10.00
N ILE A 214 -4.37 14.34 9.79
CA ILE A 214 -3.43 14.14 8.68
C ILE A 214 -3.97 12.98 7.86
N ILE A 215 -4.21 13.20 6.57
CA ILE A 215 -4.58 12.14 5.61
C ILE A 215 -3.49 12.09 4.56
N THR A 216 -2.92 10.91 4.37
CA THR A 216 -1.93 10.62 3.33
C THR A 216 -2.08 9.20 2.85
N SER A 217 -1.34 8.86 1.81
CA SER A 217 -1.14 7.48 1.35
C SER A 217 0.37 7.18 1.32
N ASP A 218 0.72 5.90 1.39
CA ASP A 218 2.08 5.40 1.23
C ASP A 218 2.51 5.36 -0.25
N HIS A 219 1.60 5.02 -1.16
CA HIS A 219 1.77 5.09 -2.60
C HIS A 219 0.42 5.14 -3.36
N GLY A 220 0.44 5.62 -4.60
CA GLY A 220 -0.72 5.52 -5.51
C GLY A 220 -0.85 4.15 -6.19
N ASP A 221 -1.57 4.09 -7.31
CA ASP A 221 -1.75 2.87 -8.10
C ASP A 221 -1.64 3.15 -9.61
N LEU A 222 -1.29 2.12 -10.40
CA LEU A 222 -1.22 2.20 -11.86
C LEU A 222 -2.23 1.27 -12.53
N PHE A 223 -2.80 1.76 -13.62
CA PHE A 223 -3.80 1.08 -14.44
C PHE A 223 -3.28 0.88 -15.87
N GLY A 224 -2.00 0.56 -16.03
CA GLY A 224 -1.35 0.30 -17.32
C GLY A 224 -0.50 1.46 -17.85
N GLU A 225 -0.29 2.53 -17.08
CA GLU A 225 0.70 3.56 -17.40
C GLU A 225 2.08 2.93 -17.59
N TRP A 226 2.75 3.27 -18.69
CA TRP A 226 4.02 2.66 -19.10
C TRP A 226 4.02 1.12 -19.15
N GLY A 227 2.84 0.52 -19.34
CA GLY A 227 2.65 -0.93 -19.37
C GLY A 227 2.67 -1.59 -17.99
N VAL A 228 2.62 -0.81 -16.91
CA VAL A 228 2.68 -1.33 -15.53
C VAL A 228 1.31 -1.20 -14.86
N TRP A 229 0.94 -2.24 -14.15
CA TRP A 229 -0.28 -2.32 -13.34
C TRP A 229 0.09 -2.55 -11.88
N GLY A 230 -0.65 -1.94 -10.96
CA GLY A 230 -0.26 -1.96 -9.56
C GLY A 230 0.81 -0.92 -9.23
N HIS A 231 1.52 -1.15 -8.13
CA HIS A 231 2.55 -0.27 -7.60
C HIS A 231 3.96 -0.88 -7.64
N GLN A 232 4.11 -1.99 -8.35
CA GLN A 232 5.37 -2.73 -8.44
C GLN A 232 6.17 -2.29 -9.68
N ALA A 233 7.40 -2.81 -9.83
CA ALA A 233 8.24 -2.70 -11.02
C ALA A 233 8.88 -1.33 -11.34
N LYS A 234 8.18 -0.21 -11.18
CA LYS A 234 8.68 1.11 -11.61
C LYS A 234 8.33 2.22 -10.62
N ILE A 235 9.17 3.25 -10.57
CA ILE A 235 8.76 4.54 -9.99
C ILE A 235 8.00 5.31 -11.07
N HIS A 236 6.81 5.79 -10.72
CA HIS A 236 5.97 6.59 -11.59
C HIS A 236 5.34 7.74 -10.79
N PRO A 237 5.06 8.92 -11.37
CA PRO A 237 4.45 10.04 -10.65
C PRO A 237 3.10 9.70 -10.03
N ASN A 238 2.27 8.89 -10.71
CA ASN A 238 0.98 8.44 -10.15
C ASN A 238 1.16 7.53 -8.91
N LEU A 239 2.32 6.91 -8.71
CA LEU A 239 2.65 6.16 -7.49
C LEU A 239 3.25 7.07 -6.41
N ALA A 240 4.15 7.98 -6.79
CA ALA A 240 4.91 8.79 -5.83
C ALA A 240 4.17 10.05 -5.35
N ARG A 241 3.27 10.61 -6.16
CA ARG A 241 2.52 11.83 -5.85
C ARG A 241 1.20 11.51 -5.15
N VAL A 242 1.32 11.15 -3.87
CA VAL A 242 0.19 10.79 -3.02
C VAL A 242 -0.58 12.02 -2.52
N PRO A 243 -1.85 11.87 -2.08
CA PRO A 243 -2.54 12.91 -1.33
C PRO A 243 -1.79 13.23 -0.03
N LEU A 244 -1.73 14.51 0.34
CA LEU A 244 -1.34 14.95 1.67
C LEU A 244 -2.24 16.09 2.14
N ILE A 245 -3.09 15.83 3.10
CA ILE A 245 -4.04 16.79 3.68
C ILE A 245 -3.69 17.00 5.15
N LEU A 246 -3.32 18.23 5.49
CA LEU A 246 -3.04 18.66 6.86
C LEU A 246 -4.19 19.55 7.36
N SER A 247 -5.15 18.96 8.06
CA SER A 247 -6.32 19.68 8.57
C SER A 247 -6.10 20.10 10.03
N ASP A 248 -5.58 21.32 10.21
CA ASP A 248 -5.38 21.97 11.51
C ASP A 248 -6.46 23.06 11.73
N PRO A 249 -7.37 22.90 12.71
CA PRO A 249 -8.42 23.88 12.99
C PRO A 249 -7.91 25.29 13.35
N SER A 250 -6.63 25.43 13.73
CA SER A 250 -6.02 26.72 14.05
C SER A 250 -5.52 27.50 12.82
N LYS A 251 -5.49 26.87 11.64
CA LYS A 251 -4.90 27.45 10.44
C LYS A 251 -5.95 27.83 9.40
N HIS A 252 -5.56 28.77 8.54
CA HIS A 252 -6.33 29.07 7.34
C HIS A 252 -6.09 28.03 6.25
N PRO A 253 -7.13 27.69 5.45
CA PRO A 253 -6.93 26.81 4.30
C PRO A 253 -5.93 27.41 3.31
N ASP A 254 -4.97 26.59 2.88
CA ASP A 254 -3.98 26.94 1.87
C ASP A 254 -3.63 25.72 1.00
N ARG A 255 -2.98 25.95 -0.14
CA ARG A 255 -2.46 24.90 -1.03
C ARG A 255 -0.98 25.14 -1.31
N ILE A 256 -0.17 24.22 -0.81
CA ILE A 256 1.27 24.15 -1.10
C ILE A 256 1.45 23.41 -2.42
N SER A 257 2.23 23.99 -3.34
CA SER A 257 2.49 23.39 -4.66
C SER A 257 3.91 22.86 -4.80
N GLU A 258 4.80 23.29 -3.90
CA GLU A 258 6.17 22.86 -3.76
C GLU A 258 6.25 21.39 -3.33
N PRO A 259 7.29 20.65 -3.77
CA PRO A 259 7.51 19.28 -3.34
C PRO A 259 7.59 19.11 -1.82
N VAL A 260 6.85 18.13 -1.30
CA VAL A 260 6.90 17.71 0.10
C VAL A 260 7.23 16.22 0.13
N SER A 261 8.17 15.83 0.98
CA SER A 261 8.48 14.43 1.24
C SER A 261 7.67 13.95 2.43
N LEU A 262 7.08 12.75 2.37
CA LEU A 262 6.37 12.18 3.53
C LEU A 262 7.27 12.02 4.77
N ARG A 263 8.60 11.95 4.58
CA ARG A 263 9.58 11.98 5.69
C ARG A 263 9.50 13.28 6.51
N ASP A 264 9.11 14.39 5.89
CA ASP A 264 8.98 15.69 6.56
C ASP A 264 7.78 15.73 7.51
N LEU A 265 6.88 14.74 7.45
CA LEU A 265 5.78 14.59 8.39
C LEU A 265 6.27 14.29 9.80
N TYR A 266 7.41 13.63 9.97
CA TYR A 266 7.93 13.34 11.31
C TYR A 266 8.15 14.63 12.11
N GLU A 267 8.89 15.59 11.54
CA GLU A 267 9.13 16.87 12.19
C GLU A 267 7.84 17.67 12.38
N TYR A 268 6.94 17.65 11.38
CA TYR A 268 5.64 18.31 11.49
C TYR A 268 4.81 17.73 12.65
N ILE A 269 4.68 16.41 12.75
CA ILE A 269 3.91 15.72 13.79
C ILE A 269 4.51 16.02 15.16
N VAL A 270 5.82 15.80 15.34
CA VAL A 270 6.51 15.98 16.62
C VAL A 270 6.38 17.43 17.12
N ASN A 271 6.54 18.42 16.25
CA ASN A 271 6.40 19.81 16.68
C ASN A 271 4.93 20.20 16.90
N SER A 272 4.00 19.67 16.10
CA SER A 272 2.57 19.90 16.22
C SER A 272 2.02 19.38 17.55
N VAL A 273 2.43 18.18 17.99
CA VAL A 273 2.04 17.65 19.30
C VAL A 273 2.62 18.48 20.44
N ASN A 274 3.82 19.05 20.30
CA ASN A 274 4.41 19.92 21.33
C ASN A 274 3.75 21.31 21.42
N GLY A 275 2.64 21.56 20.72
CA GLY A 275 1.89 22.82 20.77
C GLY A 275 2.54 23.97 20.00
N ASN A 276 3.53 23.68 19.15
CA ASN A 276 4.14 24.68 18.29
C ASN A 276 3.26 24.92 17.05
N GLU A 277 3.18 26.18 16.61
CA GLU A 277 2.67 26.51 15.28
C GLU A 277 3.76 26.16 14.26
N VAL A 278 3.51 25.16 13.42
CA VAL A 278 4.53 24.53 12.57
C VAL A 278 3.99 24.38 11.17
N GLU A 279 4.71 24.90 10.18
CA GLU A 279 4.42 24.63 8.76
C GLU A 279 5.13 23.36 8.32
N ILE A 280 4.55 22.63 7.37
CA ILE A 280 5.22 21.48 6.76
C ILE A 280 6.38 22.00 5.92
N SER A 281 7.55 21.40 6.07
CA SER A 281 8.73 21.75 5.28
C SER A 281 8.49 21.40 3.80
N THR A 282 8.86 22.33 2.92
CA THR A 282 8.88 22.12 1.47
C THR A 282 10.31 22.00 0.99
N ASN A 283 10.50 21.31 -0.13
CA ASN A 283 11.81 21.03 -0.70
C ASN A 283 11.89 21.56 -2.14
N ASP A 284 13.07 22.00 -2.56
CA ASP A 284 13.32 22.27 -3.98
C ASP A 284 13.23 20.97 -4.81
N VAL A 285 13.66 19.86 -4.22
CA VAL A 285 13.60 18.53 -4.83
C VAL A 285 13.29 17.44 -3.81
N VAL A 286 12.53 16.42 -4.21
CA VAL A 286 12.25 15.20 -3.44
C VAL A 286 12.77 13.99 -4.21
N ILE A 287 13.30 13.00 -3.48
CA ILE A 287 13.84 11.76 -4.07
C ILE A 287 13.02 10.57 -3.59
N SER A 288 12.72 9.66 -4.51
CA SER A 288 12.19 8.32 -4.26
C SER A 288 13.14 7.28 -4.85
N GLU A 289 13.36 6.19 -4.11
CA GLU A 289 14.23 5.08 -4.50
C GLU A 289 13.42 3.77 -4.56
N TYR A 290 13.70 2.95 -5.56
CA TYR A 290 13.11 1.62 -5.72
C TYR A 290 14.22 0.62 -5.95
N TYR A 291 14.39 -0.31 -5.01
CA TYR A 291 15.50 -1.27 -5.02
C TYR A 291 15.28 -2.51 -5.90
N GLY A 292 14.16 -2.57 -6.64
CA GLY A 292 13.74 -3.75 -7.38
C GLY A 292 12.93 -4.73 -6.52
N TRP A 293 12.42 -5.79 -7.14
CA TRP A 293 11.58 -6.80 -6.47
C TRP A 293 12.26 -7.50 -5.28
N ASP A 294 12.07 -6.98 -4.06
CA ASP A 294 12.37 -7.69 -2.81
C ASP A 294 11.39 -7.43 -1.65
N THR A 295 10.38 -6.55 -1.78
CA THR A 295 9.62 -6.12 -0.59
C THR A 295 8.33 -6.89 -0.29
N GLN A 296 7.72 -7.62 -1.25
CA GLN A 296 6.43 -8.30 -0.99
C GLN A 296 6.22 -9.69 -1.63
N LEU A 297 7.08 -10.14 -2.54
CA LEU A 297 6.82 -11.33 -3.38
C LEU A 297 7.80 -12.50 -3.22
N ALA A 298 8.41 -12.67 -2.05
CA ALA A 298 9.13 -13.91 -1.70
C ALA A 298 8.27 -15.21 -1.75
N ILE A 299 7.04 -15.15 -2.29
CA ILE A 299 6.05 -16.23 -2.32
C ILE A 299 5.67 -16.65 -3.76
N GLN A 300 5.88 -15.83 -4.80
CA GLN A 300 5.63 -16.24 -6.19
C GLN A 300 6.91 -16.87 -6.78
N PRO A 301 6.85 -18.10 -7.32
CA PRO A 301 8.03 -18.73 -7.88
C PRO A 301 8.47 -17.98 -9.14
N TRP A 302 9.71 -17.49 -9.11
CA TRP A 302 10.46 -16.86 -10.22
C TRP A 302 10.46 -17.66 -11.54
N GLU A 303 9.97 -18.90 -11.52
CA GLU A 303 9.89 -19.80 -12.67
C GLU A 303 8.84 -19.36 -13.71
N GLU A 304 7.92 -18.46 -13.36
CA GLU A 304 6.88 -17.98 -14.28
C GLU A 304 7.40 -16.91 -15.26
N TYR A 305 8.48 -16.20 -14.93
CA TYR A 305 8.99 -15.09 -15.75
C TYR A 305 10.25 -15.45 -16.53
N ASP A 306 10.39 -14.87 -17.72
CA ASP A 306 11.66 -14.93 -18.44
C ASP A 306 12.73 -14.01 -17.82
N GLN A 307 13.99 -14.24 -18.17
CA GLN A 307 15.11 -13.50 -17.59
C GLN A 307 15.05 -12.00 -17.90
N ILE A 308 14.49 -11.62 -19.06
CA ILE A 308 14.38 -10.22 -19.47
C ILE A 308 13.44 -9.48 -18.52
N SER A 309 12.30 -10.09 -18.20
CA SER A 309 11.32 -9.58 -17.24
C SER A 309 11.96 -9.43 -15.86
N ILE A 310 12.69 -10.45 -15.39
CA ILE A 310 13.38 -10.41 -14.10
C ILE A 310 14.41 -9.27 -14.03
N ASP A 311 15.14 -9.02 -15.11
CA ASP A 311 16.13 -7.94 -15.15
C ASP A 311 15.46 -6.56 -15.17
N GLU A 312 14.38 -6.38 -15.93
CA GLU A 312 13.60 -5.12 -15.97
C GLU A 312 12.99 -4.78 -14.61
N PHE A 313 12.38 -5.75 -13.93
CA PHE A 313 11.72 -5.53 -12.65
C PHE A 313 12.66 -5.51 -11.44
N GLY A 314 13.84 -6.12 -11.60
CA GLY A 314 14.87 -6.18 -10.57
C GLY A 314 15.81 -4.98 -10.55
N GLN A 315 15.61 -3.97 -11.40
CA GLN A 315 16.51 -2.84 -11.54
C GLN A 315 16.33 -1.83 -10.39
N TYR A 316 17.45 -1.27 -9.91
CA TYR A 316 17.42 -0.16 -8.95
C TYR A 316 17.10 1.13 -9.71
N GLN A 317 16.09 1.86 -9.24
CA GLN A 317 15.59 3.08 -9.86
C GLN A 317 15.57 4.20 -8.84
N VAL A 318 15.80 5.41 -9.33
CA VAL A 318 15.74 6.63 -8.54
C VAL A 318 14.99 7.67 -9.34
N ALA A 319 13.98 8.27 -8.71
CA ALA A 319 13.26 9.40 -9.25
C ALA A 319 13.54 10.64 -8.40
N LEU A 320 13.85 11.75 -9.06
CA LEU A 320 13.96 13.08 -8.45
C LEU A 320 12.82 13.96 -9.00
N PHE A 321 12.06 14.56 -8.09
CA PHE A 321 10.92 15.43 -8.38
C PHE A 321 11.23 16.87 -7.95
N ASP A 322 11.12 17.84 -8.86
CA ASP A 322 11.29 19.28 -8.56
C ASP A 322 9.95 20.05 -8.54
N GLY A 323 8.84 19.33 -8.61
CA GLY A 323 7.48 19.86 -8.65
C GLY A 323 6.96 20.18 -10.05
N GLN A 324 7.82 20.28 -11.06
CA GLN A 324 7.44 20.49 -12.46
C GLN A 324 7.81 19.31 -13.36
N SER A 325 8.86 18.59 -13.00
CA SER A 325 9.44 17.48 -13.73
C SER A 325 9.83 16.33 -12.80
N GLU A 326 9.92 15.15 -13.39
CA GLU A 326 10.51 13.96 -12.78
C GLU A 326 11.74 13.58 -13.60
N LEU A 327 12.90 13.46 -12.95
CA LEU A 327 14.09 12.85 -13.51
C LEU A 327 14.19 11.41 -12.99
N LEU A 328 14.07 10.42 -13.89
CA LEU A 328 14.21 9.00 -13.60
C LEU A 328 15.58 8.50 -14.08
N VAL A 329 16.33 7.87 -13.18
CA VAL A 329 17.61 7.22 -13.47
C VAL A 329 17.57 5.79 -12.99
N ASP A 330 17.95 4.84 -13.84
CA ASP A 330 18.05 3.42 -13.46
C ASP A 330 19.49 2.90 -13.44
N SER A 331 19.63 1.71 -12.86
CA SER A 331 20.90 1.00 -12.75
C SER A 331 21.48 0.47 -14.05
N PHE A 332 20.73 0.48 -15.16
CA PHE A 332 21.23 0.14 -16.49
C PHE A 332 21.75 1.35 -17.25
N GLY A 333 21.63 2.55 -16.66
CA GLY A 333 22.10 3.80 -17.24
C GLY A 333 21.07 4.49 -18.13
N THR A 334 19.80 4.11 -18.03
CA THR A 334 18.72 4.91 -18.60
C THR A 334 18.59 6.19 -17.76
N THR A 335 18.44 7.32 -18.45
CA THR A 335 18.10 8.60 -17.83
C THR A 335 17.02 9.24 -18.67
N ARG A 336 15.86 9.46 -18.06
CA ARG A 336 14.68 10.05 -18.71
C ARG A 336 14.15 11.16 -17.83
N GLN A 337 13.61 12.20 -18.45
CA GLN A 337 12.95 13.29 -17.74
C GLN A 337 11.55 13.48 -18.29
N PHE A 338 10.57 13.66 -17.41
CA PHE A 338 9.16 13.78 -17.76
C PHE A 338 8.59 15.08 -17.22
N ASN A 339 7.72 15.71 -18.02
CA ASN A 339 7.03 16.93 -17.61
C ASN A 339 5.76 16.59 -16.81
N LEU A 340 5.76 16.87 -15.51
CA LEU A 340 4.63 16.61 -14.60
C LEU A 340 3.45 17.57 -14.80
N MET A 341 3.66 18.67 -15.52
CA MET A 341 2.64 19.70 -15.75
C MET A 341 1.77 19.41 -16.97
N LYS A 342 1.97 18.29 -17.65
CA LYS A 342 1.24 17.89 -18.85
C LYS A 342 0.67 16.48 -18.71
N GLU A 343 -0.57 16.31 -19.14
CA GLU A 343 -1.20 15.00 -19.23
C GLU A 343 -0.36 14.05 -20.09
N GLY A 344 -0.33 12.77 -19.67
CA GLY A 344 0.46 11.74 -20.33
C GLY A 344 1.97 11.80 -20.05
N LEU A 345 2.43 12.73 -19.21
CA LEU A 345 3.82 12.82 -18.73
C LEU A 345 4.83 12.76 -19.89
N PRO A 346 4.78 13.67 -20.87
CA PRO A 346 5.64 13.60 -22.03
C PRO A 346 7.11 13.76 -21.63
N GLU A 347 7.99 13.01 -22.30
CA GLU A 347 9.43 13.17 -22.13
C GLU A 347 9.89 14.56 -22.58
N GLU A 348 10.85 15.10 -21.83
CA GLU A 348 11.54 16.35 -22.12
C GLU A 348 13.07 16.17 -22.04
N PRO A 349 13.85 17.12 -22.58
CA PRO A 349 15.30 17.02 -22.51
C PRO A 349 15.79 16.95 -21.06
N VAL A 350 16.68 15.99 -20.78
CA VAL A 350 17.28 15.79 -19.47
C VAL A 350 18.07 17.03 -19.03
N SER A 351 17.78 17.50 -17.82
CA SER A 351 18.50 18.59 -17.17
C SER A 351 19.80 18.10 -16.54
N GLU A 352 20.94 18.61 -17.02
CA GLU A 352 22.26 18.34 -16.43
C GLU A 352 22.34 18.80 -14.96
N GLU A 353 21.60 19.86 -14.60
CA GLU A 353 21.51 20.35 -13.23
C GLU A 353 20.82 19.35 -12.30
N LEU A 354 19.66 18.80 -12.72
CA LEU A 354 18.93 17.80 -11.93
C LEU A 354 19.72 16.51 -11.78
N VAL A 355 20.43 16.08 -12.84
CA VAL A 355 21.35 14.93 -12.77
C VAL A 355 22.45 15.18 -11.75
N SER A 356 23.06 16.38 -11.76
CA SER A 356 24.11 16.71 -10.79
C SER A 356 23.58 16.75 -9.35
N ILE A 357 22.37 17.27 -9.13
CA ILE A 357 21.73 17.29 -7.81
C ILE A 357 21.45 15.87 -7.32
N LEU A 358 20.93 14.99 -8.19
CA LEU A 358 20.69 13.58 -7.89
C LEU A 358 22.00 12.89 -7.50
N GLU A 359 23.04 13.00 -8.34
CA GLU A 359 24.36 12.39 -8.07
C GLU A 359 25.00 12.91 -6.76
N GLN A 360 24.79 14.18 -6.40
CA GLN A 360 25.28 14.73 -5.13
C GLN A 360 24.53 14.15 -3.91
N LYS A 361 23.22 13.92 -4.03
CA LYS A 361 22.38 13.42 -2.93
C LYS A 361 22.48 11.92 -2.75
N ILE A 362 22.57 11.17 -3.83
CA ILE A 362 22.49 9.70 -3.80
C ILE A 362 23.62 9.00 -4.56
N GLY A 363 24.50 9.68 -5.27
CA GLY A 363 25.52 9.03 -6.12
C GLY A 363 24.98 8.44 -7.42
N ASP A 364 25.81 7.69 -8.14
CA ASP A 364 25.46 7.05 -9.42
C ASP A 364 24.68 5.74 -9.18
N PRO A 365 23.39 5.65 -9.61
CA PRO A 365 22.58 4.47 -9.38
C PRO A 365 23.18 3.17 -9.93
N ARG A 366 23.95 3.24 -11.02
CA ARG A 366 24.60 2.06 -11.62
C ARG A 366 25.62 1.42 -10.69
N GLN A 367 26.42 2.26 -10.00
CA GLN A 367 27.45 1.79 -9.08
C GLN A 367 26.84 1.24 -7.78
N LYS A 368 25.70 1.81 -7.37
CA LYS A 368 24.97 1.39 -6.17
C LYS A 368 24.22 0.08 -6.35
N HIS A 369 23.64 -0.17 -7.53
CA HIS A 369 22.88 -1.39 -7.79
C HIS A 369 23.69 -2.68 -7.59
N GLU A 370 24.90 -2.76 -8.16
CA GLU A 370 25.76 -3.94 -8.03
C GLU A 370 26.12 -4.22 -6.56
N LYS A 371 26.31 -3.15 -5.78
CA LYS A 371 26.60 -3.23 -4.36
C LYS A 371 25.41 -3.75 -3.55
N TYR A 372 24.23 -3.16 -3.76
CA TYR A 372 23.03 -3.53 -3.00
C TYR A 372 22.53 -4.94 -3.35
N ARG A 373 22.61 -5.37 -4.62
CA ARG A 373 22.31 -6.77 -4.98
C ARG A 373 23.32 -7.76 -4.42
N GLY A 374 24.60 -7.40 -4.36
CA GLY A 374 25.63 -8.25 -3.74
C GLY A 374 25.44 -8.47 -2.24
N GLU A 375 24.74 -7.56 -1.57
CA GLU A 375 24.45 -7.63 -0.13
C GLU A 375 23.14 -8.39 0.17
N GLN A 376 22.13 -8.29 -0.70
CA GLN A 376 20.84 -8.98 -0.52
C GLN A 376 20.86 -10.49 -0.76
N SER A 377 21.81 -11.02 -1.53
CA SER A 377 21.90 -12.48 -1.79
C SER A 377 22.15 -13.34 -0.54
N ASN A 378 22.38 -12.73 0.62
CA ASN A 378 22.64 -13.42 1.88
C ASN A 378 21.49 -13.36 2.91
N GLY A 379 20.33 -12.76 2.59
CA GLY A 379 19.21 -12.63 3.54
C GLY A 379 19.62 -11.98 4.87
N GLY A 380 20.64 -11.13 4.83
CA GLY A 380 21.29 -10.54 5.99
C GLY A 380 20.76 -9.13 6.30
N GLN A 381 21.05 -8.66 7.51
CA GLN A 381 20.74 -7.29 7.93
C GLN A 381 21.33 -6.26 6.95
N PRO A 382 20.71 -5.05 6.82
CA PRO A 382 21.24 -3.97 6.00
C PRO A 382 22.71 -3.70 6.35
N SER A 383 23.56 -3.52 5.34
CA SER A 383 24.96 -3.15 5.54
C SER A 383 25.06 -1.81 6.27
N ASP A 384 26.17 -1.58 6.99
CA ASP A 384 26.38 -0.31 7.69
C ASP A 384 26.37 0.88 6.71
N GLU A 385 26.80 0.68 5.47
CA GLU A 385 26.78 1.71 4.44
C GLU A 385 25.37 1.95 3.86
N MET A 386 24.52 0.92 3.75
CA MET A 386 23.10 1.11 3.47
C MET A 386 22.43 1.91 4.59
N LYS A 387 22.74 1.59 5.85
CA LYS A 387 22.22 2.35 7.00
C LYS A 387 22.69 3.80 6.98
N GLU A 388 23.98 4.06 6.76
CA GLU A 388 24.50 5.44 6.62
C GLU A 388 23.84 6.20 5.45
N HIS A 389 23.56 5.51 4.33
CA HIS A 389 22.83 6.10 3.20
C HIS A 389 21.39 6.43 3.57
N LEU A 390 20.69 5.52 4.24
CA LEU A 390 19.33 5.74 4.74
C LEU A 390 19.29 6.88 5.77
N GLU A 391 20.26 6.96 6.69
CA GLU A 391 20.43 8.08 7.64
C GLU A 391 20.67 9.41 6.90
N HIS A 392 21.53 9.43 5.87
CA HIS A 392 21.78 10.63 5.07
C HIS A 392 20.52 11.15 4.36
N LEU A 393 19.63 10.23 4.00
CA LEU A 393 18.34 10.52 3.39
C LEU A 393 17.21 10.71 4.41
N GLY A 394 17.48 10.63 5.71
CA GLY A 394 16.51 10.84 6.78
C GLY A 394 15.49 9.72 6.96
N TYR A 395 15.81 8.49 6.56
CA TYR A 395 15.00 7.30 6.83
C TYR A 395 15.31 6.65 8.19
N MET A 396 16.43 7.02 8.81
CA MET A 396 16.92 6.58 10.11
C MET A 396 17.52 7.78 10.84
#